data_AF-A0AAW0W3E1-F1
#
_entry.id   AF-A0AAW0W3E1-F1
#
_cell.length_a   1.000
_cell.length_b   1.000
_cell.length_c   1.000
_cell.angle_alpha   90.00
_cell.angle_beta   90.00
_cell.angle_gamma   90.00
#
_symmetry.space_group_name_H-M   'P 1'
#
loop_
_entity.id
_entity.type
_entity.pdbx_description
1 polymer ?
#
loop_
_entity_poly.entity_id
_entity_poly.type
_entity_poly.pdbx_seq_one_letter_code
_entity_poly.pdbx_strand_id
1 'polypeptide(L)'
;MLAWGVLDFADGHSKAGQTNYGRAAVKWATDYFLKAHTATNELYGQVGQGDIDHAYWGRPEEMTMERPSFKIDQSHPGSDLAGETAAALAAASIVFKDVDSSYSSEMLAVAKELYDFADNYREIYSNSITDASNYYGSYAYGDELCWAALWLARATGDNNYLVRARGHYDEFWLGTYTGGLGWDDKHVGVFMLFWQLTGDSQYSDMFVQYINWLKNEATYTPEGLVYLTDWGSNRAAANVAFIALWAAKNGFDTSSNQNWARGQIGQLLGDNPRYQSFVVGYGVNPPQKPHHRSSSCPDPPEDCSNGFSNPGPNPQTLYGALVGGPAQDGSYNDDRGDYQHNEVACDYNAAFTGALAALVEIS
;
A
#
# COMPACT_ATOMS: atom_id res chain seq x y z
N MET A 1 -5.08 -1.30 -0.69
CA MET A 1 -5.17 -0.43 0.51
C MET A 1 -6.04 0.82 0.37
N LEU A 2 -5.80 1.75 -0.58
CA LEU A 2 -6.62 2.98 -0.69
C LEU A 2 -8.13 2.73 -0.76
N ALA A 3 -8.56 1.78 -1.61
CA ALA A 3 -9.96 1.38 -1.70
C ALA A 3 -10.53 0.87 -0.36
N TRP A 4 -9.74 0.10 0.40
CA TRP A 4 -10.14 -0.39 1.72
C TRP A 4 -10.37 0.77 2.69
N GLY A 5 -9.46 1.76 2.72
CA GLY A 5 -9.64 2.98 3.52
C GLY A 5 -10.91 3.77 3.13
N VAL A 6 -11.16 3.93 1.84
CA VAL A 6 -12.36 4.60 1.32
C VAL A 6 -13.65 3.87 1.70
N LEU A 7 -13.63 2.53 1.76
CA LEU A 7 -14.78 1.71 2.12
C LEU A 7 -15.03 1.72 3.63
N ASP A 8 -14.04 1.31 4.41
CA ASP A 8 -14.24 1.00 5.83
C ASP A 8 -14.15 2.26 6.71
N PHE A 9 -13.59 3.36 6.18
CA PHE A 9 -13.54 4.67 6.82
C PHE A 9 -14.16 5.78 5.95
N ALA A 10 -15.25 5.45 5.26
CA ALA A 10 -15.98 6.36 4.38
C ALA A 10 -16.42 7.67 5.09
N ASP A 11 -16.84 7.57 6.35
CA ASP A 11 -17.27 8.73 7.15
C ASP A 11 -16.09 9.66 7.44
N GLY A 12 -14.90 9.10 7.70
CA GLY A 12 -13.66 9.86 7.81
C GLY A 12 -13.32 10.65 6.55
N HIS A 13 -13.38 10.00 5.39
CA HIS A 13 -13.20 10.68 4.09
C HIS A 13 -14.25 11.77 3.85
N SER A 14 -15.51 11.52 4.22
CA SER A 14 -16.61 12.46 4.07
C SER A 14 -16.44 13.69 4.96
N LYS A 15 -16.16 13.48 6.26
CA LYS A 15 -15.86 14.54 7.23
C LYS A 15 -14.69 15.43 6.79
N ALA A 16 -13.66 14.84 6.19
CA ALA A 16 -12.51 15.58 5.67
C ALA A 16 -12.76 16.28 4.32
N GLY A 17 -13.93 16.08 3.69
CA GLY A 17 -14.19 16.56 2.34
C GLY A 17 -13.32 15.90 1.26
N GLN A 18 -12.80 14.70 1.53
CA GLN A 18 -11.83 14.00 0.68
C GLN A 18 -12.42 12.81 -0.10
N THR A 19 -13.72 12.52 0.01
CA THR A 19 -14.34 11.37 -0.67
C THR A 19 -14.09 11.35 -2.18
N ASN A 20 -14.24 12.48 -2.87
CA ASN A 20 -14.05 12.54 -4.32
C ASN A 20 -12.58 12.41 -4.72
N TYR A 21 -11.65 12.97 -3.93
CA TYR A 21 -10.22 12.79 -4.16
C TYR A 21 -9.77 11.34 -3.90
N GLY A 22 -10.30 10.70 -2.85
CA GLY A 22 -10.06 9.28 -2.58
C GLY A 22 -10.55 8.39 -3.72
N ARG A 23 -11.75 8.65 -4.25
CA ARG A 23 -12.25 7.97 -5.45
C ARG A 23 -11.37 8.24 -6.67
N ALA A 24 -11.00 9.49 -6.92
CA ALA A 24 -10.14 9.84 -8.05
C ALA A 24 -8.78 9.10 -7.99
N ALA A 25 -8.18 9.00 -6.80
CA ALA A 25 -6.94 8.26 -6.59
C ALA A 25 -7.09 6.76 -6.90
N VAL A 26 -8.17 6.12 -6.40
CA VAL A 26 -8.47 4.71 -6.73
C VAL A 26 -8.71 4.53 -8.23
N LYS A 27 -9.51 5.43 -8.84
CA LYS A 27 -9.85 5.36 -10.26
C LYS A 27 -8.61 5.48 -11.14
N TRP A 28 -7.66 6.35 -10.79
CA TRP A 28 -6.44 6.54 -11.57
C TRP A 28 -5.64 5.25 -11.71
N ALA A 29 -5.52 4.48 -10.63
CA ALA A 29 -4.86 3.18 -10.65
C ALA A 29 -5.67 2.14 -11.43
N THR A 30 -6.99 2.08 -11.20
CA THR A 30 -7.83 1.05 -11.86
C THR A 30 -8.03 1.31 -13.35
N ASP A 31 -8.05 2.56 -13.81
CA ASP A 31 -8.03 2.92 -15.23
C ASP A 31 -6.76 2.40 -15.93
N TYR A 32 -5.63 2.35 -15.20
CA TYR A 32 -4.40 1.77 -15.70
C TYR A 32 -4.45 0.23 -15.68
N PHE A 33 -4.93 -0.38 -14.60
CA PHE A 33 -5.04 -1.84 -14.51
C PHE A 33 -5.95 -2.44 -15.59
N LEU A 34 -7.07 -1.78 -15.90
CA LEU A 34 -7.97 -2.19 -16.98
C LEU A 34 -7.32 -2.12 -18.36
N LYS A 35 -6.36 -1.20 -18.57
CA LYS A 35 -5.57 -1.13 -19.81
C LYS A 35 -4.46 -2.19 -19.83
N ALA A 36 -3.88 -2.49 -18.67
CA ALA A 36 -2.79 -3.44 -18.51
C ALA A 36 -3.26 -4.89 -18.66
N HIS A 37 -4.51 -5.18 -18.32
CA HIS A 37 -5.18 -6.45 -18.63
C HIS A 37 -5.59 -6.45 -20.11
N THR A 38 -4.79 -7.13 -20.92
CA THR A 38 -4.88 -7.03 -22.40
C THR A 38 -5.53 -8.27 -23.02
N ALA A 39 -5.56 -9.38 -22.29
CA ALA A 39 -6.31 -10.58 -22.60
C ALA A 39 -6.59 -11.34 -21.29
N THR A 40 -7.53 -12.31 -21.31
CA THR A 40 -7.98 -13.03 -20.10
C THR A 40 -6.84 -13.54 -19.22
N ASN A 41 -5.77 -14.09 -19.80
CA ASN A 41 -4.58 -14.58 -19.08
C ASN A 41 -3.31 -13.77 -19.44
N GLU A 42 -3.43 -12.45 -19.61
CA GLU A 42 -2.31 -11.55 -19.90
C GLU A 42 -2.44 -10.22 -19.13
N LEU A 43 -1.43 -9.89 -18.32
CA LEU A 43 -1.38 -8.68 -17.52
C LEU A 43 -0.01 -8.01 -17.61
N TYR A 44 0.03 -6.75 -18.02
CA TYR A 44 1.24 -5.94 -17.98
C TYR A 44 1.53 -5.45 -16.56
N GLY A 45 2.66 -5.90 -16.00
CA GLY A 45 3.07 -5.60 -14.63
C GLY A 45 4.01 -4.42 -14.48
N GLN A 46 4.69 -4.03 -15.56
CA GLN A 46 5.73 -3.01 -15.48
C GLN A 46 5.90 -2.25 -16.81
N VAL A 47 6.12 -0.93 -16.72
CA VAL A 47 6.46 -0.05 -17.86
C VAL A 47 7.65 0.83 -17.47
N GLY A 48 8.74 0.70 -18.22
CA GLY A 48 10.05 1.21 -17.84
C GLY A 48 10.93 0.09 -17.27
N GLN A 49 12.24 0.21 -17.44
CA GLN A 49 13.24 -0.73 -16.97
C GLN A 49 14.05 -0.04 -15.87
N GLY A 50 14.25 -0.69 -14.73
CA GLY A 50 14.70 -0.04 -13.51
C GLY A 50 16.04 0.68 -13.66
N ASP A 51 17.05 0.03 -14.25
CA ASP A 51 18.38 0.63 -14.41
C ASP A 51 18.35 1.84 -15.34
N ILE A 52 17.63 1.74 -16.46
CA ILE A 52 17.48 2.79 -17.47
C ILE A 52 16.74 3.99 -16.90
N ASP A 53 15.64 3.77 -16.19
CA ASP A 53 14.85 4.83 -15.54
C ASP A 53 15.66 5.48 -14.41
N HIS A 54 16.33 4.67 -13.57
CA HIS A 54 17.08 5.16 -12.42
C HIS A 54 18.37 5.91 -12.79
N ALA A 55 18.95 5.62 -13.96
CA ALA A 55 20.08 6.37 -14.51
C ALA A 55 19.71 7.81 -14.92
N TYR A 56 18.42 8.11 -15.10
CA TYR A 56 17.93 9.44 -15.39
C TYR A 56 17.47 10.17 -14.11
N TRP A 57 17.86 11.44 -13.98
CA TRP A 57 17.35 12.32 -12.94
C TRP A 57 16.85 13.62 -13.60
N GLY A 58 15.54 13.79 -13.66
CA GLY A 58 14.93 14.97 -14.27
C GLY A 58 13.41 14.91 -14.28
N ARG A 59 12.78 15.81 -15.05
CA ARG A 59 11.32 15.85 -15.19
C ARG A 59 10.83 14.64 -15.99
N PRO A 60 9.70 14.01 -15.61
CA PRO A 60 9.18 12.86 -16.33
C PRO A 60 8.76 13.18 -17.77
N GLU A 61 8.29 14.40 -18.06
CA GLU A 61 7.92 14.86 -19.40
C GLU A 61 9.11 15.06 -20.35
N GLU A 62 10.35 15.03 -19.83
CA GLU A 62 11.60 15.16 -20.58
C GLU A 62 12.31 13.81 -20.80
N MET A 63 11.70 12.70 -20.35
CA MET A 63 12.22 11.37 -20.58
C MET A 63 12.28 11.04 -22.08
N THR A 64 13.45 10.60 -22.53
CA THR A 64 13.71 10.23 -23.94
C THR A 64 14.26 8.82 -24.10
N MET A 65 14.57 8.13 -23.01
CA MET A 65 14.98 6.74 -23.03
C MET A 65 13.81 5.81 -23.39
N GLU A 66 14.14 4.63 -23.88
CA GLU A 66 13.15 3.57 -24.10
C GLU A 66 12.46 3.19 -22.79
N ARG A 67 11.16 2.89 -22.87
CA ARG A 67 10.35 2.43 -21.73
C ARG A 67 9.70 1.09 -22.08
N PRO A 68 10.45 -0.03 -21.97
CA PRO A 68 9.92 -1.36 -22.26
C PRO A 68 8.70 -1.69 -21.40
N SER A 69 7.78 -2.49 -21.93
CA SER A 69 6.61 -2.96 -21.20
C SER A 69 6.74 -4.47 -20.96
N PHE A 70 6.62 -4.89 -19.71
CA PHE A 70 6.76 -6.29 -19.30
C PHE A 70 5.42 -6.82 -18.79
N LYS A 71 5.16 -8.09 -19.08
CA LYS A 71 3.88 -8.74 -18.77
C LYS A 71 4.09 -10.13 -18.21
N ILE A 72 3.08 -10.59 -17.49
CA ILE A 72 2.86 -11.99 -17.15
C ILE A 72 1.80 -12.58 -18.07
N ASP A 73 1.95 -13.87 -18.40
CA ASP A 73 1.01 -14.63 -19.22
C ASP A 73 1.00 -16.11 -18.81
N GLN A 74 0.28 -16.98 -19.53
CA GLN A 74 0.21 -18.42 -19.22
C GLN A 74 1.57 -19.14 -19.22
N SER A 75 2.54 -18.64 -19.99
CA SER A 75 3.89 -19.21 -20.09
C SER A 75 4.88 -18.60 -19.11
N HIS A 76 4.58 -17.38 -18.62
CA HIS A 76 5.35 -16.66 -17.61
C HIS A 76 4.38 -16.09 -16.56
N PRO A 77 3.86 -16.92 -15.63
CA PRO A 77 2.79 -16.50 -14.73
C PRO A 77 3.26 -15.58 -13.60
N GLY A 78 2.32 -15.08 -12.80
CA GLY A 78 2.58 -14.22 -11.64
C GLY A 78 1.34 -14.08 -10.77
N SER A 79 1.12 -15.06 -9.89
CA SER A 79 -0.08 -15.19 -9.06
C SER A 79 -0.23 -14.06 -8.05
N ASP A 80 0.89 -13.62 -7.48
CA ASP A 80 0.99 -12.46 -6.59
C ASP A 80 0.53 -11.18 -7.30
N LEU A 81 1.13 -10.84 -8.45
CA LEU A 81 0.79 -9.63 -9.22
C LEU A 81 -0.66 -9.66 -9.74
N ALA A 82 -1.07 -10.78 -10.35
CA ALA A 82 -2.44 -10.93 -10.85
C ALA A 82 -3.47 -10.96 -9.70
N GLY A 83 -3.14 -11.62 -8.59
CA GLY A 83 -3.95 -11.69 -7.38
C GLY A 83 -4.15 -10.32 -6.72
N GLU A 84 -3.08 -9.55 -6.50
CA GLU A 84 -3.19 -8.20 -5.93
C GLU A 84 -3.96 -7.25 -6.86
N THR A 85 -3.76 -7.37 -8.17
CA THR A 85 -4.54 -6.58 -9.16
C THR A 85 -6.02 -6.96 -9.12
N ALA A 86 -6.34 -8.25 -9.01
CA ALA A 86 -7.71 -8.73 -8.83
C ALA A 86 -8.33 -8.20 -7.51
N ALA A 87 -7.59 -8.25 -6.41
CA ALA A 87 -8.00 -7.69 -5.12
C ALA A 87 -8.29 -6.19 -5.22
N ALA A 88 -7.41 -5.43 -5.87
CA ALA A 88 -7.55 -3.98 -6.07
C ALA A 88 -8.81 -3.65 -6.89
N LEU A 89 -9.05 -4.35 -7.99
CA LEU A 89 -10.24 -4.16 -8.84
C LEU A 89 -11.52 -4.60 -8.14
N ALA A 90 -11.50 -5.71 -7.40
CA ALA A 90 -12.63 -6.16 -6.60
C ALA A 90 -12.99 -5.14 -5.51
N ALA A 91 -12.00 -4.65 -4.74
CA ALA A 91 -12.22 -3.60 -3.74
C ALA A 91 -12.75 -2.30 -4.37
N ALA A 92 -12.16 -1.88 -5.49
CA ALA A 92 -12.62 -0.69 -6.22
C ALA A 92 -14.04 -0.84 -6.77
N SER A 93 -14.44 -2.03 -7.24
CA SER A 93 -15.81 -2.27 -7.69
C SER A 93 -16.85 -1.92 -6.62
N ILE A 94 -16.53 -2.16 -5.34
CA ILE A 94 -17.40 -1.79 -4.22
C ILE A 94 -17.42 -0.27 -4.03
N VAL A 95 -16.25 0.40 -4.11
CA VAL A 95 -16.14 1.88 -3.97
C VAL A 95 -17.02 2.61 -4.99
N PHE A 96 -17.09 2.09 -6.21
CA PHE A 96 -17.81 2.72 -7.32
C PHE A 96 -19.23 2.21 -7.53
N LYS A 97 -19.67 1.17 -6.81
CA LYS A 97 -20.95 0.49 -7.02
C LYS A 97 -22.16 1.43 -7.19
N ASP A 98 -22.27 2.43 -6.33
CA ASP A 98 -23.42 3.35 -6.30
C ASP A 98 -23.19 4.65 -7.07
N VAL A 99 -21.94 4.96 -7.47
CA VAL A 99 -21.59 6.23 -8.13
C VAL A 99 -21.23 6.08 -9.60
N ASP A 100 -20.82 4.87 -10.02
CA ASP A 100 -20.59 4.48 -11.40
C ASP A 100 -20.72 2.95 -11.52
N SER A 101 -21.96 2.47 -11.67
CA SER A 101 -22.27 1.04 -11.69
C SER A 101 -21.74 0.33 -12.94
N SER A 102 -21.54 1.05 -14.05
CA SER A 102 -20.94 0.51 -15.27
C SER A 102 -19.46 0.22 -15.03
N TYR A 103 -18.73 1.20 -14.51
CA TYR A 103 -17.31 1.04 -14.17
C TYR A 103 -17.09 -0.01 -13.08
N SER A 104 -17.97 -0.03 -12.07
CA SER A 104 -17.99 -1.07 -11.03
C SER A 104 -18.11 -2.48 -11.62
N SER A 105 -19.03 -2.67 -12.56
CA SER A 105 -19.27 -3.98 -13.20
C SER A 105 -18.11 -4.41 -14.09
N GLU A 106 -17.50 -3.48 -14.82
CA GLU A 106 -16.31 -3.72 -15.64
C GLU A 106 -15.12 -4.17 -14.78
N MET A 107 -14.80 -3.41 -13.71
CA MET A 107 -13.74 -3.79 -12.77
C MET A 107 -13.98 -5.15 -12.14
N LEU A 108 -15.22 -5.46 -11.74
CA LEU A 108 -15.54 -6.75 -11.13
C LEU A 108 -15.41 -7.91 -12.13
N ALA A 109 -15.73 -7.70 -13.41
CA ALA A 109 -15.53 -8.71 -14.44
C ALA A 109 -14.03 -9.02 -14.62
N VAL A 110 -13.20 -7.98 -14.78
CA VAL A 110 -11.75 -8.14 -14.93
C VAL A 110 -11.10 -8.71 -13.67
N ALA A 111 -11.56 -8.33 -12.47
CA ALA A 111 -11.06 -8.89 -11.22
C ALA A 111 -11.23 -10.42 -11.15
N LYS A 112 -12.35 -10.94 -11.66
CA LYS A 112 -12.61 -12.39 -11.72
C LYS A 112 -11.69 -13.09 -12.72
N GLU A 113 -11.50 -12.51 -13.90
CA GLU A 113 -10.57 -13.05 -14.91
C GLU A 113 -9.13 -13.09 -14.39
N LEU A 114 -8.65 -12.01 -13.76
CA LEU A 114 -7.31 -11.97 -13.18
C LEU A 114 -7.12 -12.93 -12.00
N TYR A 115 -8.15 -13.13 -11.18
CA TYR A 115 -8.10 -14.14 -10.13
C TYR A 115 -8.04 -15.56 -10.69
N ASP A 116 -8.86 -15.86 -11.69
CA ASP A 116 -8.82 -17.16 -12.37
C ASP A 116 -7.46 -17.38 -13.05
N PHE A 117 -6.87 -16.34 -13.65
CA PHE A 117 -5.51 -16.40 -14.18
C PHE A 117 -4.48 -16.70 -13.08
N ALA A 118 -4.53 -15.97 -11.96
CA ALA A 118 -3.62 -16.13 -10.83
C ALA A 118 -3.68 -17.53 -10.21
N ASP A 119 -4.88 -18.09 -10.01
CA ASP A 119 -5.06 -19.39 -9.36
C ASP A 119 -4.73 -20.58 -10.29
N ASN A 120 -4.98 -20.45 -11.59
CA ASN A 120 -4.75 -21.53 -12.56
C ASN A 120 -3.31 -21.62 -13.06
N TYR A 121 -2.54 -20.52 -13.03
CA TYR A 121 -1.15 -20.47 -13.51
C TYR A 121 -0.26 -19.92 -12.39
N ARG A 122 0.26 -20.83 -11.56
CA ARG A 122 0.90 -20.48 -10.29
C ARG A 122 2.40 -20.27 -10.40
N GLU A 123 2.87 -19.05 -10.16
CA GLU A 123 4.28 -18.64 -10.13
C GLU A 123 4.42 -17.28 -9.43
N ILE A 124 5.62 -16.97 -8.94
CA ILE A 124 6.01 -15.64 -8.44
C ILE A 124 6.25 -14.69 -9.64
N TYR A 125 5.61 -13.52 -9.70
CA TYR A 125 5.70 -12.66 -10.89
C TYR A 125 7.13 -12.20 -11.18
N SER A 126 7.97 -12.00 -10.16
CA SER A 126 9.35 -11.54 -10.33
C SER A 126 10.28 -12.59 -10.94
N ASN A 127 9.82 -13.84 -11.09
CA ASN A 127 10.48 -14.86 -11.91
C ASN A 127 10.16 -14.67 -13.41
N SER A 128 9.03 -14.05 -13.73
CA SER A 128 8.55 -13.77 -15.09
C SER A 128 8.96 -12.39 -15.57
N ILE A 129 8.78 -11.37 -14.74
CA ILE A 129 9.25 -9.99 -14.95
C ILE A 129 10.52 -9.81 -14.11
N THR A 130 11.63 -10.34 -14.61
CA THR A 130 12.89 -10.42 -13.85
C THR A 130 13.52 -9.07 -13.55
N ASP A 131 13.16 -8.01 -14.28
CA ASP A 131 13.63 -6.66 -13.94
C ASP A 131 13.16 -6.23 -12.55
N ALA A 132 11.95 -6.63 -12.16
CA ALA A 132 11.34 -6.28 -10.87
C ALA A 132 12.02 -6.95 -9.66
N SER A 133 12.79 -8.04 -9.86
CA SER A 133 13.32 -8.84 -8.74
C SER A 133 14.28 -8.08 -7.82
N ASN A 134 14.94 -7.03 -8.34
CA ASN A 134 15.86 -6.19 -7.58
C ASN A 134 15.19 -4.96 -6.94
N TYR A 135 13.88 -4.77 -7.17
CA TYR A 135 13.12 -3.60 -6.71
C TYR A 135 11.95 -4.03 -5.82
N TYR A 136 11.04 -4.83 -6.39
CA TYR A 136 9.85 -5.37 -5.73
C TYR A 136 9.80 -6.90 -5.90
N GLY A 137 10.91 -7.58 -5.57
CA GLY A 137 10.97 -9.04 -5.61
C GLY A 137 9.95 -9.65 -4.67
N SER A 138 9.18 -10.62 -5.15
CA SER A 138 8.18 -11.33 -4.35
C SER A 138 8.76 -12.60 -3.74
N TYR A 139 8.27 -12.95 -2.55
CA TYR A 139 8.72 -14.11 -1.78
C TYR A 139 7.67 -15.23 -1.69
N ALA A 140 6.40 -14.91 -1.93
CA ALA A 140 5.28 -15.83 -1.90
C ALA A 140 4.12 -15.26 -2.73
N TYR A 141 3.14 -16.12 -3.04
CA TYR A 141 1.89 -15.69 -3.69
C TYR A 141 0.63 -16.22 -3.00
N GLY A 142 0.81 -17.04 -1.96
CA GLY A 142 -0.28 -17.78 -1.32
C GLY A 142 -1.23 -16.86 -0.54
N ASP A 143 -0.67 -15.84 0.09
CA ASP A 143 -1.42 -14.80 0.77
C ASP A 143 -2.18 -13.90 -0.22
N GLU A 144 -1.65 -13.60 -1.42
CA GLU A 144 -2.37 -12.89 -2.47
C GLU A 144 -3.52 -13.69 -3.05
N LEU A 145 -3.34 -15.00 -3.28
CA LEU A 145 -4.44 -15.86 -3.73
C LEU A 145 -5.58 -15.88 -2.70
N CYS A 146 -5.25 -15.94 -1.41
CA CYS A 146 -6.23 -15.87 -0.33
C CYS A 146 -6.89 -14.48 -0.26
N TRP A 147 -6.08 -13.43 -0.29
CA TRP A 147 -6.48 -12.02 -0.25
C TRP A 147 -7.43 -11.64 -1.40
N ALA A 148 -7.08 -12.00 -2.63
CA ALA A 148 -7.90 -11.75 -3.82
C ALA A 148 -9.25 -12.50 -3.74
N ALA A 149 -9.23 -13.75 -3.28
CA ALA A 149 -10.46 -14.52 -3.07
C ALA A 149 -11.37 -13.85 -2.03
N LEU A 150 -10.81 -13.33 -0.93
CA LEU A 150 -11.58 -12.62 0.09
C LEU A 150 -12.18 -11.31 -0.42
N TRP A 151 -11.43 -10.52 -1.19
CA TRP A 151 -11.98 -9.32 -1.81
C TRP A 151 -13.07 -9.63 -2.83
N LEU A 152 -12.91 -10.69 -3.63
CA LEU A 152 -13.96 -11.15 -4.54
C LEU A 152 -15.19 -11.65 -3.79
N ALA A 153 -15.02 -12.40 -2.70
CA ALA A 153 -16.13 -12.79 -1.83
C ALA A 153 -16.87 -11.57 -1.28
N ARG A 154 -16.13 -10.55 -0.82
CA ARG A 154 -16.70 -9.29 -0.32
C ARG A 154 -17.44 -8.50 -1.42
N ALA A 155 -16.89 -8.45 -2.64
CA ALA A 155 -17.47 -7.69 -3.75
C ALA A 155 -18.71 -8.36 -4.35
N THR A 156 -18.73 -9.70 -4.40
CA THR A 156 -19.76 -10.48 -5.09
C THR A 156 -20.84 -11.04 -4.15
N GLY A 157 -20.50 -11.30 -2.88
CA GLY A 157 -21.31 -12.12 -1.99
C GLY A 157 -21.35 -13.61 -2.37
N ASP A 158 -20.53 -14.05 -3.33
CA ASP A 158 -20.47 -15.45 -3.75
C ASP A 158 -19.60 -16.27 -2.78
N ASN A 159 -20.24 -17.21 -2.09
CA ASN A 159 -19.61 -18.09 -1.11
C ASN A 159 -18.53 -19.01 -1.72
N ASN A 160 -18.53 -19.23 -3.04
CA ASN A 160 -17.47 -19.99 -3.70
C ASN A 160 -16.09 -19.36 -3.53
N TYR A 161 -16.00 -18.02 -3.57
CA TYR A 161 -14.73 -17.33 -3.32
C TYR A 161 -14.29 -17.47 -1.86
N LEU A 162 -15.22 -17.50 -0.91
CA LEU A 162 -14.89 -17.76 0.49
C LEU A 162 -14.39 -19.20 0.70
N VAL A 163 -14.98 -20.18 0.01
CA VAL A 163 -14.49 -21.56 0.00
C VAL A 163 -13.08 -21.64 -0.59
N ARG A 164 -12.83 -20.94 -1.70
CA ARG A 164 -11.49 -20.84 -2.29
C ARG A 164 -10.47 -20.18 -1.35
N ALA A 165 -10.85 -19.08 -0.70
CA ALA A 165 -10.00 -18.42 0.28
C ALA A 165 -9.59 -19.38 1.41
N ARG A 166 -10.53 -20.17 1.96
CA ARG A 166 -10.22 -21.18 3.00
C ARG A 166 -9.29 -22.26 2.45
N GLY A 167 -9.50 -22.69 1.21
CA GLY A 167 -8.58 -23.60 0.52
C GLY A 167 -7.15 -23.07 0.47
N HIS A 168 -6.96 -21.81 0.05
CA HIS A 168 -5.64 -21.17 0.02
C HIS A 168 -5.04 -20.98 1.41
N TYR A 169 -5.86 -20.59 2.39
CA TYR A 169 -5.43 -20.47 3.79
C TYR A 169 -4.83 -21.77 4.32
N ASP A 170 -5.47 -22.91 4.04
CA ASP A 170 -5.01 -24.23 4.45
C ASP A 170 -3.82 -24.70 3.59
N GLU A 171 -3.88 -24.54 2.26
CA GLU A 171 -2.85 -24.97 1.31
C GLU A 171 -1.49 -24.32 1.61
N PHE A 172 -1.51 -23.01 1.90
CA PHE A 172 -0.31 -22.22 2.15
C PHE A 172 -0.01 -22.01 3.64
N TRP A 173 -0.71 -22.71 4.53
CA TRP A 173 -0.46 -22.70 5.98
C TRP A 173 -0.47 -21.28 6.60
N LEU A 174 -1.32 -20.39 6.08
CA LEU A 174 -1.34 -18.98 6.46
C LEU A 174 -1.66 -18.78 7.95
N GLY A 175 -2.36 -19.72 8.58
CA GLY A 175 -2.65 -19.71 10.01
C GLY A 175 -1.48 -20.01 10.95
N THR A 176 -0.30 -20.35 10.42
CA THR A 176 0.89 -20.71 11.24
C THR A 176 1.79 -19.51 11.54
N TYR A 177 1.57 -18.39 10.87
CA TYR A 177 2.36 -17.17 10.97
C TYR A 177 1.43 -15.97 10.88
N THR A 178 1.54 -15.01 11.81
CA THR A 178 0.64 -13.86 11.81
C THR A 178 0.93 -12.86 10.68
N GLY A 179 2.19 -12.75 10.26
CA GLY A 179 2.65 -11.88 9.19
C GLY A 179 2.27 -10.41 9.28
N GLY A 180 2.78 -9.64 8.32
CA GLY A 180 2.59 -8.20 8.25
C GLY A 180 1.43 -7.80 7.34
N LEU A 181 1.38 -6.49 7.07
CA LEU A 181 0.63 -5.92 5.96
C LEU A 181 1.54 -4.95 5.21
N GLY A 182 1.85 -5.27 3.97
CA GLY A 182 2.72 -4.51 3.10
C GLY A 182 2.36 -4.74 1.63
N TRP A 183 3.24 -4.28 0.73
CA TRP A 183 3.09 -4.58 -0.69
C TRP A 183 3.39 -6.05 -1.01
N ASP A 184 4.20 -6.72 -0.19
CA ASP A 184 4.60 -8.13 -0.34
C ASP A 184 3.75 -9.07 0.52
N ASP A 185 3.56 -8.77 1.82
CA ASP A 185 2.84 -9.65 2.76
C ASP A 185 1.42 -9.15 3.09
N LYS A 186 0.41 -10.01 2.96
CA LYS A 186 -1.03 -9.73 3.18
C LYS A 186 -1.61 -10.50 4.37
N HIS A 187 -0.84 -11.26 5.15
CA HIS A 187 -1.34 -12.23 6.15
C HIS A 187 -2.35 -11.61 7.15
N VAL A 188 -2.00 -10.53 7.85
CA VAL A 188 -2.92 -9.95 8.83
C VAL A 188 -4.17 -9.36 8.16
N GLY A 189 -4.03 -8.84 6.93
CA GLY A 189 -5.15 -8.38 6.12
C GLY A 189 -6.11 -9.53 5.76
N VAL A 190 -5.56 -10.69 5.40
CA VAL A 190 -6.32 -11.93 5.14
C VAL A 190 -7.15 -12.32 6.38
N PHE A 191 -6.57 -12.31 7.58
CA PHE A 191 -7.33 -12.66 8.79
C PHE A 191 -8.45 -11.66 9.09
N MET A 192 -8.18 -10.36 8.93
CA MET A 192 -9.18 -9.31 9.14
C MET A 192 -10.37 -9.46 8.19
N LEU A 193 -10.12 -9.72 6.90
CA LEU A 193 -11.18 -9.93 5.91
C LEU A 193 -11.94 -11.24 6.15
N PHE A 194 -11.26 -12.33 6.51
CA PHE A 194 -11.92 -13.56 6.89
C PHE A 194 -12.88 -13.33 8.06
N TRP A 195 -12.42 -12.69 9.13
CA TRP A 195 -13.29 -12.38 10.26
C TRP A 195 -14.45 -11.47 9.84
N GLN A 196 -14.19 -10.43 9.03
CA GLN A 196 -15.24 -9.52 8.56
C GLN A 196 -16.34 -10.26 7.77
N LEU A 197 -15.96 -11.28 6.99
CA LEU A 197 -16.89 -12.04 6.15
C LEU A 197 -17.58 -13.21 6.88
N THR A 198 -17.03 -13.67 8.01
CA THR A 198 -17.45 -14.94 8.63
C THR A 198 -17.81 -14.84 10.11
N GLY A 199 -17.27 -13.85 10.82
CA GLY A 199 -17.35 -13.71 12.27
C GLY A 199 -16.60 -14.79 13.06
N ASP A 200 -15.80 -15.63 12.39
CA ASP A 200 -15.13 -16.77 13.00
C ASP A 200 -13.92 -16.31 13.84
N SER A 201 -13.90 -16.70 15.12
CA SER A 201 -12.93 -16.20 16.08
C SER A 201 -11.51 -16.67 15.79
N GLN A 202 -11.33 -17.79 15.08
CA GLN A 202 -9.99 -18.28 14.72
C GLN A 202 -9.17 -17.22 13.99
N TYR A 203 -9.81 -16.38 13.18
CA TYR A 203 -9.14 -15.32 12.43
C TYR A 203 -8.96 -14.05 13.28
N SER A 204 -9.91 -13.73 14.16
CA SER A 204 -9.71 -12.62 15.09
C SER A 204 -8.59 -12.87 16.09
N ASP A 205 -8.45 -14.11 16.55
CA ASP A 205 -7.39 -14.48 17.48
C ASP A 205 -6.01 -14.20 16.86
N MET A 206 -5.84 -14.43 15.55
CA MET A 206 -4.60 -14.17 14.83
C MET A 206 -4.25 -12.68 14.72
N PHE A 207 -5.17 -11.83 14.25
CA PHE A 207 -4.84 -10.39 14.15
C PHE A 207 -4.77 -9.71 15.52
N VAL A 208 -5.54 -10.17 16.52
CA VAL A 208 -5.42 -9.69 17.91
C VAL A 208 -4.07 -10.07 18.49
N GLN A 209 -3.59 -11.30 18.25
CA GLN A 209 -2.25 -11.72 18.64
C GLN A 209 -1.18 -10.82 18.01
N TYR A 210 -1.29 -10.54 16.71
CA TYR A 210 -0.34 -9.65 16.01
C TYR A 210 -0.32 -8.23 16.59
N ILE A 211 -1.50 -7.62 16.81
CA ILE A 211 -1.60 -6.27 17.39
C ILE A 211 -1.04 -6.24 18.82
N ASN A 212 -1.27 -7.29 19.61
CA ASN A 212 -0.70 -7.38 20.97
C ASN A 212 0.82 -7.53 20.94
N TRP A 213 1.37 -8.32 20.01
CA TRP A 213 2.81 -8.40 19.81
C TRP A 213 3.40 -7.04 19.41
N LEU A 214 2.76 -6.33 18.46
CA LEU A 214 3.17 -4.98 18.05
C LEU A 214 3.28 -4.01 19.23
N LYS A 215 2.31 -4.04 20.14
CA LYS A 215 2.29 -3.12 21.29
C LYS A 215 3.28 -3.48 22.39
N ASN A 216 3.49 -4.77 22.63
CA ASN A 216 4.15 -5.25 23.84
C ASN A 216 5.56 -5.81 23.62
N GLU A 217 5.87 -6.27 22.41
CA GLU A 217 7.07 -7.07 22.12
C GLU A 217 7.86 -6.57 20.90
N ALA A 218 7.23 -5.87 19.96
CA ALA A 218 7.94 -5.32 18.81
C ALA A 218 9.02 -4.31 19.23
N THR A 219 9.97 -4.10 18.33
CA THR A 219 11.01 -3.09 18.50
C THR A 219 10.42 -1.70 18.32
N TYR A 220 10.90 -0.75 19.12
CA TYR A 220 10.55 0.67 19.01
C TYR A 220 11.80 1.52 18.92
N THR A 221 11.69 2.66 18.24
CA THR A 221 12.69 3.73 18.36
C THR A 221 12.66 4.31 19.79
N PRO A 222 13.74 4.98 20.25
CA PRO A 222 13.74 5.65 21.55
C PRO A 222 12.58 6.64 21.74
N GLU A 223 12.11 7.25 20.66
CA GLU A 223 10.99 8.19 20.64
C GLU A 223 9.61 7.51 20.69
N GLY A 224 9.51 6.20 20.48
CA GLY A 224 8.24 5.45 20.61
C GLY A 224 7.51 5.14 19.29
N LEU A 225 8.19 5.25 18.15
CA LEU A 225 7.70 4.73 16.88
C LEU A 225 7.97 3.22 16.79
N VAL A 226 6.98 2.42 16.42
CA VAL A 226 7.18 0.99 16.15
C VAL A 226 8.10 0.81 14.95
N TYR A 227 9.15 0.00 15.11
CA TYR A 227 10.20 -0.18 14.12
C TYR A 227 10.19 -1.63 13.61
N LEU A 228 9.70 -1.82 12.39
CA LEU A 228 9.49 -3.14 11.79
C LEU A 228 10.43 -3.44 10.63
N THR A 229 11.04 -2.40 10.04
CA THR A 229 11.94 -2.52 8.89
C THR A 229 12.79 -1.26 8.77
N ASP A 230 13.98 -1.44 8.21
CA ASP A 230 14.91 -0.38 7.87
C ASP A 230 14.46 0.45 6.65
N TRP A 231 13.65 -0.15 5.77
CA TRP A 231 13.16 0.49 4.55
C TRP A 231 11.71 0.90 4.71
N GLY A 232 11.44 2.21 4.77
CA GLY A 232 10.10 2.72 4.98
C GLY A 232 9.57 2.39 6.37
N SER A 233 10.32 2.74 7.42
CA SER A 233 9.93 2.54 8.82
C SER A 233 8.61 3.25 9.14
N ASN A 234 8.43 4.49 8.65
CA ASN A 234 7.16 5.22 8.77
C ASN A 234 6.01 4.54 8.03
N ARG A 235 6.24 4.00 6.83
CA ARG A 235 5.23 3.21 6.09
C ARG A 235 4.79 2.02 6.91
N ALA A 236 5.74 1.28 7.49
CA ALA A 236 5.43 0.10 8.28
C ALA A 236 4.59 0.47 9.52
N ALA A 237 4.97 1.54 10.22
CA ALA A 237 4.20 2.07 11.35
C ALA A 237 2.79 2.52 10.94
N ALA A 238 2.64 3.18 9.79
CA ALA A 238 1.34 3.60 9.26
C ALA A 238 0.44 2.39 8.90
N ASN A 239 1.00 1.35 8.30
CA ASN A 239 0.28 0.12 7.97
C ASN A 239 -0.30 -0.55 9.22
N VAL A 240 0.50 -0.68 10.28
CA VAL A 240 0.03 -1.31 11.52
C VAL A 240 -0.89 -0.41 12.35
N ALA A 241 -0.75 0.92 12.24
CA ALA A 241 -1.72 1.85 12.81
C ALA A 241 -3.09 1.73 12.14
N PHE A 242 -3.15 1.56 10.80
CA PHE A 242 -4.39 1.27 10.08
C PHE A 242 -5.06 0.00 10.59
N ILE A 243 -4.29 -1.08 10.77
CA ILE A 243 -4.78 -2.36 11.30
C ILE A 243 -5.40 -2.19 12.69
N ALA A 244 -4.71 -1.51 13.60
CA ALA A 244 -5.21 -1.25 14.95
C ALA A 244 -6.49 -0.40 14.94
N LEU A 245 -6.56 0.63 14.10
CA LEU A 245 -7.77 1.47 13.97
C LEU A 245 -8.95 0.69 13.41
N TRP A 246 -8.70 -0.19 12.44
CA TRP A 246 -9.72 -1.09 11.91
C TRP A 246 -10.22 -2.07 12.96
N ALA A 247 -9.31 -2.69 13.72
CA ALA A 247 -9.68 -3.59 14.82
C ALA A 247 -10.52 -2.85 15.87
N ALA A 248 -10.13 -1.63 16.23
CA ALA A 248 -10.88 -0.79 17.17
C ALA A 248 -12.30 -0.46 16.70
N LYS A 249 -12.46 -0.10 15.41
CA LYS A 249 -13.78 0.16 14.79
C LYS A 249 -14.69 -1.06 14.88
N ASN A 250 -14.11 -2.25 14.83
CA ASN A 250 -14.81 -3.52 14.90
C ASN A 250 -14.94 -4.10 16.33
N GLY A 251 -14.66 -3.28 17.36
CA GLY A 251 -14.93 -3.64 18.76
C GLY A 251 -13.81 -4.41 19.47
N PHE A 252 -12.64 -4.56 18.86
CA PHE A 252 -11.49 -5.22 19.47
C PHE A 252 -10.62 -4.21 20.21
N ASP A 253 -10.54 -4.33 21.53
CA ASP A 253 -9.70 -3.53 22.43
C ASP A 253 -9.70 -2.03 22.06
N THR A 254 -10.91 -1.48 21.83
CA THR A 254 -11.13 -0.22 21.10
C THR A 254 -10.27 0.93 21.61
N SER A 255 -10.31 1.23 22.92
CA SER A 255 -9.59 2.38 23.48
C SER A 255 -8.06 2.21 23.36
N SER A 256 -7.55 1.03 23.66
CA SER A 256 -6.12 0.71 23.60
C SER A 256 -5.60 0.77 22.17
N ASN A 257 -6.33 0.19 21.21
CA ASN A 257 -6.00 0.25 19.78
C ASN A 257 -6.03 1.68 19.22
N GLN A 258 -7.07 2.45 19.53
CA GLN A 258 -7.17 3.85 19.09
C GLN A 258 -6.04 4.71 19.66
N ASN A 259 -5.76 4.58 20.96
CA ASN A 259 -4.71 5.36 21.61
C ASN A 259 -3.33 5.03 21.06
N TRP A 260 -3.03 3.75 20.90
CA TRP A 260 -1.75 3.31 20.34
C TRP A 260 -1.56 3.79 18.89
N ALA A 261 -2.56 3.57 18.03
CA ALA A 261 -2.50 4.00 16.64
C ALA A 261 -2.43 5.53 16.49
N ARG A 262 -3.15 6.28 17.33
CA ARG A 262 -3.04 7.74 17.41
C ARG A 262 -1.63 8.17 17.79
N GLY A 263 -0.98 7.46 18.73
CA GLY A 263 0.43 7.69 19.07
C GLY A 263 1.35 7.47 17.88
N GLN A 264 1.19 6.35 17.14
CA GLN A 264 2.00 6.07 15.95
C GLN A 264 1.81 7.16 14.88
N ILE A 265 0.57 7.45 14.47
CA ILE A 265 0.31 8.51 13.48
C ILE A 265 0.75 9.89 14.00
N GLY A 266 0.61 10.16 15.30
CA GLY A 266 1.12 11.36 15.94
C GLY A 266 2.62 11.55 15.71
N GLN A 267 3.43 10.50 15.93
CA GLN A 267 4.88 10.52 15.69
C GLN A 267 5.20 10.91 14.24
N LEU A 268 4.48 10.33 13.27
CA LEU A 268 4.62 10.65 11.83
C LEU A 268 4.29 12.12 11.53
N LEU A 269 3.29 12.67 12.21
CA LEU A 269 2.81 14.04 12.01
C LEU A 269 3.61 15.09 12.78
N GLY A 270 4.47 14.68 13.71
CA GLY A 270 5.37 15.55 14.48
C GLY A 270 5.15 15.59 15.99
N ASP A 271 4.26 14.75 16.53
CA ASP A 271 4.12 14.51 17.97
C ASP A 271 5.24 13.57 18.46
N ASN A 272 6.46 14.07 18.35
CA ASN A 272 7.68 13.39 18.77
C ASN A 272 8.62 14.40 19.47
N PRO A 273 9.59 13.93 20.28
CA PRO A 273 10.46 14.82 21.07
C PRO A 273 11.28 15.82 20.24
N ARG A 274 11.40 15.61 18.93
CA ARG A 274 12.12 16.50 17.99
C ARG A 274 11.22 17.54 17.33
N TYR A 275 9.91 17.50 17.58
CA TYR A 275 8.89 18.34 16.94
C TYR A 275 9.04 18.34 15.41
N GLN A 276 9.32 17.16 14.84
CA GLN A 276 9.63 17.00 13.42
C GLN A 276 8.54 16.18 12.74
N SER A 277 7.85 16.76 11.76
CA SER A 277 6.99 15.98 10.86
C SER A 277 7.83 15.13 9.93
N PHE A 278 7.29 13.98 9.54
CA PHE A 278 7.81 13.15 8.44
C PHE A 278 6.94 13.23 7.18
N VAL A 279 5.99 14.17 7.14
CA VAL A 279 5.11 14.39 5.99
C VAL A 279 5.53 15.67 5.29
N VAL A 280 5.98 15.56 4.04
CA VAL A 280 6.45 16.69 3.24
C VAL A 280 5.37 17.76 3.15
N GLY A 281 5.73 19.00 3.49
CA GLY A 281 4.83 20.16 3.43
C GLY A 281 3.78 20.23 4.55
N TYR A 282 3.88 19.42 5.60
CA TYR A 282 2.93 19.41 6.73
C TYR A 282 3.63 19.53 8.09
N GLY A 283 2.98 20.18 9.06
CA GLY A 283 3.48 20.22 10.44
C GLY A 283 4.73 21.08 10.64
N VAL A 284 5.50 20.75 11.67
CA VAL A 284 6.71 21.48 12.07
C VAL A 284 7.94 20.77 11.50
N ASN A 285 8.88 21.53 10.92
CA ASN A 285 10.13 21.01 10.34
C ASN A 285 9.95 19.77 9.42
N PRO A 286 9.02 19.78 8.45
CA PRO A 286 8.86 18.65 7.53
C PRO A 286 10.10 18.45 6.65
N PRO A 287 10.29 17.24 6.08
CA PRO A 287 11.32 16.99 5.09
C PRO A 287 11.17 17.92 3.89
N GLN A 288 12.30 18.45 3.42
CA GLN A 288 12.36 19.37 2.29
C GLN A 288 13.14 18.78 1.12
N LYS A 289 13.85 17.66 1.32
CA LYS A 289 14.69 17.00 0.32
C LYS A 289 14.31 15.53 0.09
N PRO A 290 13.02 15.22 -0.15
CA PRO A 290 12.65 13.84 -0.48
C PRO A 290 13.40 13.35 -1.72
N HIS A 291 13.80 12.07 -1.74
CA HIS A 291 14.44 11.41 -2.87
C HIS A 291 13.41 11.23 -4.01
N HIS A 292 13.14 12.32 -4.73
CA HIS A 292 12.05 12.37 -5.69
C HIS A 292 12.41 13.28 -6.87
N ARG A 293 12.53 12.68 -8.06
CA ARG A 293 13.03 13.31 -9.29
C ARG A 293 12.22 14.56 -9.67
N SER A 294 10.92 14.43 -9.88
CA SER A 294 10.11 15.53 -10.41
C SER A 294 10.01 16.72 -9.45
N SER A 295 9.92 16.49 -8.14
CA SER A 295 9.83 17.60 -7.18
C SER A 295 11.17 18.31 -6.98
N SER A 296 12.28 17.64 -7.28
CA SER A 296 13.62 18.24 -7.28
C SER A 296 13.89 19.15 -8.48
N CYS A 297 12.98 19.20 -9.47
CA CYS A 297 13.11 20.04 -10.65
C CYS A 297 12.41 21.39 -10.49
N PRO A 298 13.05 22.51 -10.89
CA PRO A 298 12.39 23.80 -11.02
C PRO A 298 11.39 23.79 -12.20
N ASP A 299 10.56 24.83 -12.28
CA ASP A 299 9.64 25.00 -13.41
C ASP A 299 10.41 25.30 -14.72
N PRO A 300 9.95 24.78 -15.87
CA PRO A 300 10.45 25.22 -17.16
C PRO A 300 10.34 26.75 -17.34
N PRO A 301 11.31 27.42 -17.99
CA PRO A 301 12.38 26.86 -18.80
C PRO A 301 13.67 26.53 -18.04
N GLU A 302 13.69 26.55 -16.71
CA GLU A 302 14.88 26.23 -15.94
C GLU A 302 15.25 24.75 -16.10
N ASP A 303 16.54 24.47 -16.30
CA ASP A 303 17.06 23.11 -16.47
C ASP A 303 17.01 22.32 -15.15
N CYS A 304 16.75 21.01 -15.22
CA CYS A 304 16.77 20.11 -14.06
C CYS A 304 18.09 19.30 -13.93
N SER A 305 19.14 19.61 -14.71
CA SER A 305 20.40 18.85 -14.69
C SER A 305 21.08 18.72 -13.31
N ASN A 306 20.80 19.60 -12.36
CA ASN A 306 21.31 19.54 -10.99
C ASN A 306 20.27 19.11 -9.94
N GLY A 307 19.10 18.61 -10.33
CA GLY A 307 18.00 18.29 -9.40
C GLY A 307 18.44 17.38 -8.24
N PHE A 308 19.26 16.36 -8.52
CA PHE A 308 19.79 15.46 -7.48
C PHE A 308 20.80 16.15 -6.57
N SER A 309 21.79 16.82 -7.17
CA SER A 309 22.97 17.37 -6.49
C SER A 309 22.75 18.75 -5.88
N ASN A 310 21.58 19.38 -6.09
CA ASN A 310 21.25 20.67 -5.51
C ASN A 310 21.28 20.60 -3.97
N PRO A 311 22.10 21.40 -3.27
CA PRO A 311 22.22 21.31 -1.82
C PRO A 311 20.98 21.82 -1.06
N GLY A 312 20.12 22.59 -1.72
CA GLY A 312 18.90 23.17 -1.15
C GLY A 312 17.71 22.19 -1.11
N PRO A 313 16.57 22.67 -0.59
CA PRO A 313 15.27 22.00 -0.72
C PRO A 313 14.93 21.63 -2.17
N ASN A 314 14.05 20.64 -2.33
CA ASN A 314 13.39 20.41 -3.61
C ASN A 314 12.60 21.68 -4.01
N PRO A 315 12.74 22.19 -5.26
CA PRO A 315 12.02 23.38 -5.72
C PRO A 315 10.49 23.27 -5.59
N GLN A 316 9.95 22.09 -5.81
CA GLN A 316 8.52 21.81 -5.63
C GLN A 316 8.28 21.14 -4.28
N THR A 317 7.29 21.63 -3.53
CA THR A 317 6.84 20.94 -2.31
C THR A 317 5.97 19.75 -2.69
N LEU A 318 6.42 18.54 -2.37
CA LEU A 318 5.67 17.30 -2.62
C LEU A 318 4.65 17.05 -1.50
N TYR A 319 3.62 17.91 -1.42
CA TYR A 319 2.64 17.89 -0.32
C TYR A 319 2.06 16.51 -0.03
N GLY A 320 2.13 16.10 1.24
CA GLY A 320 1.50 14.89 1.75
C GLY A 320 2.33 13.62 1.61
N ALA A 321 3.49 13.65 0.94
CA ALA A 321 4.36 12.47 0.84
C ALA A 321 4.93 12.10 2.20
N LEU A 322 4.77 10.83 2.59
CA LEU A 322 5.38 10.27 3.79
C LEU A 322 6.78 9.76 3.43
N VAL A 323 7.81 10.32 4.06
CA VAL A 323 9.19 9.84 3.83
C VAL A 323 9.44 8.52 4.56
N GLY A 324 10.48 7.79 4.12
CA GLY A 324 10.90 6.52 4.71
C GLY A 324 10.97 6.53 6.24
N GLY A 325 11.52 7.60 6.82
CA GLY A 325 11.47 7.86 8.26
C GLY A 325 12.79 7.64 8.98
N PRO A 326 12.77 7.60 10.32
CA PRO A 326 13.98 7.46 11.10
C PRO A 326 14.54 6.04 11.03
N ALA A 327 15.85 5.91 11.30
CA ALA A 327 16.50 4.65 11.62
C ALA A 327 16.04 4.13 13.00
N GLN A 328 16.41 2.90 13.35
CA GLN A 328 15.99 2.25 14.61
C GLN A 328 16.37 3.05 15.86
N ASP A 329 17.51 3.76 15.84
CA ASP A 329 17.97 4.60 16.95
C ASP A 329 17.28 5.98 17.00
N GLY A 330 16.31 6.22 16.11
CA GLY A 330 15.58 7.47 15.97
C GLY A 330 16.28 8.51 15.10
N SER A 331 17.51 8.26 14.61
CA SER A 331 18.23 9.22 13.76
C SER A 331 17.52 9.43 12.41
N TYR A 332 17.53 10.68 11.94
CA TYR A 332 16.99 11.07 10.64
C TYR A 332 17.76 12.28 10.13
N ASN A 333 18.09 12.28 8.83
CA ASN A 333 18.70 13.41 8.15
C ASN A 333 17.87 13.74 6.89
N ASP A 334 17.58 15.02 6.66
CA ASP A 334 16.87 15.46 5.45
C ASP A 334 17.88 15.59 4.30
N ASP A 335 18.15 14.47 3.64
CA ASP A 335 19.14 14.33 2.58
C ASP A 335 18.55 13.57 1.39
N ARG A 336 18.54 14.23 0.22
CA ARG A 336 18.07 13.64 -1.04
C ARG A 336 18.90 12.42 -1.45
N GLY A 337 20.17 12.36 -1.06
CA GLY A 337 21.05 11.21 -1.35
C GLY A 337 20.72 9.98 -0.48
N ASP A 338 20.04 10.18 0.64
CA ASP A 338 19.62 9.12 1.54
C ASP A 338 18.26 8.55 1.08
N TYR A 339 18.32 7.70 0.06
CA TYR A 339 17.15 7.06 -0.51
C TYR A 339 16.43 6.11 0.46
N GLN A 340 16.99 5.79 1.63
CA GLN A 340 16.36 4.89 2.60
C GLN A 340 15.43 5.66 3.53
N HIS A 341 15.90 6.78 4.07
CA HIS A 341 15.13 7.58 5.04
C HIS A 341 14.29 8.68 4.36
N ASN A 342 14.69 9.13 3.16
CA ASN A 342 14.01 10.17 2.38
C ASN A 342 13.27 9.61 1.16
N GLU A 343 13.19 8.29 1.01
CA GLU A 343 12.32 7.68 -0.01
C GLU A 343 10.88 8.12 0.16
N VAL A 344 10.17 8.24 -0.95
CA VAL A 344 8.71 8.41 -0.99
C VAL A 344 8.15 7.47 -2.04
N ALA A 345 7.04 6.81 -1.74
CA ALA A 345 6.43 5.83 -2.63
C ALA A 345 4.91 5.79 -2.49
N CYS A 346 4.21 5.26 -3.50
CA CYS A 346 2.76 5.13 -3.46
C CYS A 346 2.28 4.24 -2.30
N ASP A 347 2.97 3.13 -2.04
CA ASP A 347 2.63 2.20 -0.96
C ASP A 347 2.90 2.79 0.43
N TYR A 348 3.82 3.75 0.55
CA TYR A 348 4.10 4.45 1.82
C TYR A 348 2.89 5.26 2.30
N ASN A 349 2.16 5.83 1.36
CA ASN A 349 0.99 6.65 1.63
C ASN A 349 -0.32 5.85 1.69
N ALA A 350 -0.35 4.61 1.18
CA ALA A 350 -1.59 3.89 0.92
C ALA A 350 -2.41 3.59 2.19
N ALA A 351 -1.81 2.93 3.19
CA ALA A 351 -2.49 2.68 4.47
C ALA A 351 -2.49 3.92 5.37
N PHE A 352 -1.49 4.80 5.23
CA PHE A 352 -1.41 6.07 5.95
C PHE A 352 -2.66 6.93 5.69
N THR A 353 -3.10 7.07 4.44
CA THR A 353 -4.34 7.78 4.11
C THR A 353 -5.56 7.14 4.77
N GLY A 354 -5.65 5.81 4.80
CA GLY A 354 -6.72 5.09 5.49
C GLY A 354 -6.71 5.30 7.01
N ALA A 355 -5.53 5.31 7.63
CA ALA A 355 -5.37 5.58 9.05
C ALA A 355 -5.77 7.02 9.41
N LEU A 356 -5.42 8.00 8.57
CA LEU A 356 -5.87 9.38 8.72
C LEU A 356 -7.40 9.49 8.63
N ALA A 357 -8.02 8.84 7.64
CA ALA A 357 -9.48 8.80 7.52
C ALA A 357 -10.12 8.18 8.78
N ALA A 358 -9.58 7.06 9.27
CA ALA A 358 -10.05 6.43 10.50
C ALA A 358 -9.96 7.36 11.72
N LEU A 359 -8.85 8.10 11.87
CA LEU A 359 -8.68 9.07 12.96
C LEU A 359 -9.65 10.25 12.88
N VAL A 360 -9.96 10.73 11.68
CA VAL A 360 -10.99 11.77 11.44
C VAL A 360 -12.39 11.23 11.73
N GLU A 361 -12.64 9.97 11.44
CA GLU A 361 -13.93 9.35 11.72
C GLU A 361 -14.22 9.30 13.22
N ILE A 362 -13.22 8.92 14.03
CA ILE A 362 -13.35 8.77 15.49
C ILE A 362 -13.09 10.06 16.28
N SER A 363 -12.70 11.16 15.61
CA SER A 363 -12.49 12.48 16.23
C SER A 363 -13.77 13.25 16.49
#